data_AF-A0A8J7PUC0-F1
#
_entry.id   AF-A0A8J7PUC0-F1
#
_cell.length_a   1.000
_cell.length_b   1.000
_cell.length_c   1.000
_cell.angle_alpha   90.00
_cell.angle_beta   90.00
_cell.angle_gamma   90.00
#
_symmetry.space_group_name_H-M   'P 1'
#
loop_
_entity.id
_entity.type
_entity.pdbx_description
1 polymer ?
#
loop_
_entity_poly.entity_id
_entity_poly.type
_entity_poly.pdbx_seq_one_letter_code
_entity_poly.pdbx_strand_id
1 'polypeptide(L)'
;MAIGDHIVAFDLPSLSVLWAKALDAFTCFGVLFVPSAACIIVHGELKISCVSLDGEVVWSAGGRDIFSGPLLIEGDQVLAEDFNGERYSFALDSRQNSGPDIQSFAQVGRCDGLQYPNATHGSRRPAQALALMTDYRTILKRVGFVWIAFGLVDIVFMIYSIARGQSYSSSFNLFTVAVGAFLVRGSLGATTLVVWLSAFALASFIGFLLTFPFLQPVELLLAEAKLNPGASTVAWLMTIAVLALLGWSYKQLRSTPVLEARKADGRSTAMPKIAIGLGIAFVAFLVTIISMTLHGAVGTKAVELARQKLGPGYKYSTQSFSSGGGHTSAIVAAYNNDEIKYVPVEWSE
;
A
#
# COMPACT_ATOMS: atom_id res chain seq x y z
N MET A 1 -7.86 -22.26 -21.08
CA MET A 1 -7.39 -21.76 -19.77
C MET A 1 -6.30 -20.73 -20.00
N ALA A 2 -6.26 -19.64 -19.22
CA ALA A 2 -5.20 -18.63 -19.29
C ALA A 2 -4.12 -18.90 -18.24
N ILE A 3 -2.84 -18.86 -18.62
CA ILE A 3 -1.69 -19.09 -17.75
C ILE A 3 -0.56 -18.13 -18.18
N GLY A 4 -0.29 -17.09 -17.39
CA GLY A 4 0.66 -16.05 -17.79
C GLY A 4 0.25 -15.43 -19.12
N ASP A 5 1.18 -15.32 -20.06
CA ASP A 5 1.00 -14.83 -21.43
C ASP A 5 0.36 -15.85 -22.41
N HIS A 6 0.07 -17.07 -21.94
CA HIS A 6 -0.43 -18.16 -22.77
C HIS A 6 -1.91 -18.49 -22.54
N ILE A 7 -2.58 -18.94 -23.61
CA ILE A 7 -3.82 -19.71 -23.54
C ILE A 7 -3.54 -21.16 -23.91
N VAL A 8 -4.04 -22.08 -23.09
CA VAL A 8 -3.92 -23.53 -23.28
C VAL A 8 -5.31 -24.15 -23.37
N ALA A 9 -5.55 -24.94 -24.41
CA ALA A 9 -6.75 -25.75 -24.59
C ALA A 9 -6.46 -27.22 -24.27
N PHE A 10 -7.37 -27.85 -23.53
CA PHE A 10 -7.29 -29.25 -23.14
C PHE A 10 -8.51 -30.00 -23.65
N ASP A 11 -8.31 -31.25 -24.04
CA ASP A 11 -9.40 -32.20 -24.21
C ASP A 11 -9.83 -32.77 -22.85
N LEU A 12 -11.13 -32.94 -22.65
CA LEU A 12 -11.70 -33.49 -21.41
C LEU A 12 -12.49 -34.76 -21.70
N PRO A 13 -12.32 -35.83 -20.89
CA PRO A 13 -11.60 -35.86 -19.61
C PRO A 13 -10.11 -36.22 -19.73
N SER A 14 -9.58 -36.44 -20.94
CA SER A 14 -8.22 -36.97 -21.14
C SER A 14 -7.11 -36.07 -20.61
N LEU A 15 -7.38 -34.77 -20.44
CA LEU A 15 -6.43 -33.71 -20.08
C LEU A 15 -5.25 -33.61 -21.06
N SER A 16 -5.38 -34.16 -22.26
CA SER A 16 -4.40 -33.96 -23.31
C SER A 16 -4.45 -32.51 -23.81
N VAL A 17 -3.28 -31.91 -24.03
CA VAL A 17 -3.18 -30.55 -24.57
C VAL A 17 -3.55 -30.59 -26.05
N LEU A 18 -4.58 -29.86 -26.44
CA LEU A 18 -4.96 -29.67 -27.84
C LEU A 18 -4.02 -28.65 -28.50
N TRP A 19 -3.85 -27.49 -27.85
CA TRP A 19 -2.94 -26.45 -28.29
C TRP A 19 -2.58 -25.51 -27.13
N ALA A 20 -1.45 -24.82 -27.26
CA ALA A 20 -0.99 -23.77 -26.37
C ALA A 20 -0.40 -22.63 -27.22
N LYS A 21 -0.82 -21.38 -26.96
CA LYS A 21 -0.36 -20.22 -27.73
C LYS A 21 -0.14 -19.01 -26.83
N ALA A 22 1.00 -18.34 -26.99
CA ALA A 22 1.26 -17.03 -26.39
C ALA A 22 0.44 -15.98 -27.13
N LEU A 23 -0.46 -15.29 -26.43
CA LEU A 23 -1.43 -14.38 -27.04
C LEU A 23 -1.39 -12.96 -26.48
N ASP A 24 -0.60 -12.75 -25.43
CA ASP A 24 -0.22 -11.43 -24.94
C ASP A 24 1.30 -11.39 -24.73
N ALA A 25 1.90 -10.20 -24.56
CA ALA A 25 3.33 -10.09 -24.26
C ALA A 25 3.63 -10.21 -22.76
N PHE A 26 2.62 -10.07 -21.91
CA PHE A 26 2.77 -10.07 -20.44
C PHE A 26 1.83 -11.07 -19.77
N THR A 27 0.52 -10.85 -19.85
CA THR A 27 -0.45 -11.77 -19.23
C THR A 27 -1.78 -11.78 -19.96
N CYS A 28 -2.41 -12.94 -19.97
CA CYS A 28 -3.81 -13.15 -20.33
C CYS A 28 -4.62 -13.25 -19.03
N PHE A 29 -5.52 -12.30 -18.83
CA PHE A 29 -6.40 -12.25 -17.66
C PHE A 29 -7.54 -13.26 -17.73
N GLY A 30 -7.96 -13.68 -18.93
CA GLY A 30 -9.04 -14.64 -19.07
C GLY A 30 -9.46 -14.88 -20.51
N VAL A 31 -10.47 -15.73 -20.66
CA VAL A 31 -11.07 -16.09 -21.95
C VAL A 31 -12.59 -16.10 -21.85
N LEU A 32 -13.26 -15.73 -22.94
CA LEU A 32 -14.71 -15.81 -23.11
C LEU A 32 -15.01 -16.61 -24.38
N PHE A 33 -15.80 -17.66 -24.26
CA PHE A 33 -16.27 -18.42 -25.42
C PHE A 33 -17.49 -17.73 -26.04
N VAL A 34 -17.51 -17.61 -27.37
CA VAL A 34 -18.57 -16.98 -28.14
C VAL A 34 -19.24 -18.02 -29.04
N PRO A 35 -20.37 -18.61 -28.62
CA PRO A 35 -21.00 -19.71 -29.36
C PRO A 35 -21.43 -19.32 -30.76
N SER A 36 -21.93 -18.09 -30.95
CA SER A 36 -22.43 -17.60 -32.24
C SER A 36 -21.35 -17.48 -33.32
N ALA A 37 -20.10 -17.27 -32.92
CA ALA A 37 -18.96 -17.12 -33.82
C ALA A 37 -17.99 -18.31 -33.76
N ALA A 38 -18.29 -19.33 -32.94
CA ALA A 38 -17.42 -20.49 -32.68
C ALA A 38 -15.97 -20.08 -32.39
N CYS A 39 -15.77 -19.06 -31.58
CA CYS A 39 -14.45 -18.50 -31.27
C CYS A 39 -14.29 -18.20 -29.77
N ILE A 40 -13.05 -17.95 -29.37
CA ILE A 40 -12.65 -17.59 -28.02
C ILE A 40 -12.08 -16.17 -28.06
N ILE A 41 -12.66 -15.26 -27.28
CA ILE A 41 -12.08 -13.96 -27.03
C ILE A 41 -11.12 -14.07 -25.85
N VAL A 42 -9.90 -13.59 -26.03
CA VAL A 42 -8.83 -13.60 -25.05
C VAL A 42 -8.63 -12.18 -24.55
N HIS A 43 -8.72 -12.02 -23.23
CA HIS A 43 -8.44 -10.77 -22.53
C HIS A 43 -6.95 -10.74 -22.18
N GLY A 44 -6.10 -10.19 -23.05
CA GLY A 44 -4.70 -9.92 -22.77
C GLY A 44 -4.49 -8.54 -22.12
N GLU A 45 -3.38 -8.37 -21.42
CA GLU A 45 -2.99 -7.10 -20.79
C GLU A 45 -2.79 -5.98 -21.81
N LEU A 46 -2.19 -6.28 -22.96
CA LEU A 46 -1.97 -5.29 -24.01
C LEU A 46 -2.91 -5.47 -25.20
N LYS A 47 -3.47 -6.67 -25.37
CA LYS A 47 -4.25 -7.01 -26.56
C LYS A 47 -5.52 -7.79 -26.24
N ILE A 48 -6.57 -7.48 -27.00
CA ILE A 48 -7.75 -8.33 -27.13
C ILE A 48 -7.58 -9.17 -28.38
N SER A 49 -7.73 -10.49 -28.25
CA SER A 49 -7.55 -11.41 -29.39
C SER A 49 -8.75 -12.31 -29.57
N CYS A 50 -9.18 -12.51 -30.81
CA CYS A 50 -10.14 -13.55 -31.18
C CYS A 50 -9.37 -14.76 -31.74
N VAL A 51 -9.67 -15.93 -31.19
CA VAL A 51 -8.98 -17.18 -31.50
C VAL A 51 -10.01 -18.23 -31.89
N SER A 52 -9.77 -19.00 -32.95
CA SER A 52 -10.61 -20.13 -33.33
C SER A 52 -10.50 -21.27 -32.31
N LEU A 53 -11.42 -22.23 -32.36
CA LEU A 53 -11.34 -23.42 -31.51
C LEU A 53 -10.10 -24.29 -31.78
N ASP A 54 -9.52 -24.19 -32.98
CA ASP A 54 -8.27 -24.87 -33.36
C ASP A 54 -7.01 -24.12 -32.90
N GLY A 55 -7.16 -22.96 -32.24
CA GLY A 55 -6.05 -22.18 -31.70
C GLY A 55 -5.46 -21.17 -32.68
N GLU A 56 -6.11 -20.91 -33.81
CA GLU A 56 -5.66 -19.90 -34.78
C GLU A 56 -6.15 -18.50 -34.44
N VAL A 57 -5.25 -17.51 -34.54
CA VAL A 57 -5.59 -16.12 -34.23
C VAL A 57 -6.35 -15.54 -35.40
N VAL A 58 -7.63 -15.27 -35.20
CA VAL A 58 -8.53 -14.67 -36.19
C VAL A 58 -8.23 -13.17 -36.31
N TRP A 59 -8.08 -12.48 -35.19
CA TRP A 59 -7.61 -11.11 -35.12
C TRP A 59 -7.06 -10.79 -33.72
N SER A 60 -6.26 -9.75 -33.62
CA SER A 60 -5.75 -9.23 -32.35
C SER A 60 -5.59 -7.71 -32.44
N ALA A 61 -6.04 -6.99 -31.41
CA ALA A 61 -6.03 -5.53 -31.38
C ALA A 61 -5.52 -5.02 -30.03
N GLY A 62 -4.68 -3.98 -30.07
CA GLY A 62 -4.14 -3.32 -28.89
C GLY A 62 -4.91 -2.07 -28.50
N GLY A 63 -4.73 -1.65 -27.24
CA GLY A 63 -5.24 -0.38 -26.72
C GLY A 63 -4.16 0.70 -26.67
N ARG A 64 -4.56 1.91 -26.24
CA ARG A 64 -3.60 2.99 -25.91
C ARG A 64 -2.84 2.70 -24.62
N ASP A 65 -3.44 1.91 -23.73
CA ASP A 65 -2.89 1.48 -22.46
C ASP A 65 -3.39 0.06 -22.14
N ILE A 66 -3.00 -0.47 -20.98
CA ILE A 66 -3.29 -1.85 -20.58
C ILE A 66 -4.81 -2.08 -20.39
N PHE A 67 -5.34 -3.17 -20.93
CA PHE A 67 -6.72 -3.60 -20.75
C PHE A 67 -6.91 -4.22 -19.38
N SER A 68 -7.33 -3.41 -18.41
CA SER A 68 -7.55 -3.84 -17.02
C SER A 68 -9.00 -3.67 -16.55
N GLY A 69 -9.86 -3.10 -17.40
CA GLY A 69 -11.28 -2.93 -17.16
C GLY A 69 -12.11 -4.14 -17.59
N PRO A 70 -13.45 -4.04 -17.54
CA PRO A 70 -14.34 -5.12 -17.95
C PRO A 70 -14.22 -5.44 -19.44
N LEU A 71 -14.29 -6.73 -19.75
CA LEU A 71 -14.47 -7.26 -21.11
C LEU A 71 -15.90 -7.79 -21.23
N LEU A 72 -16.69 -7.19 -22.13
CA LEU A 72 -18.09 -7.54 -22.35
C LEU A 72 -18.30 -7.90 -23.82
N ILE A 73 -19.30 -8.75 -24.07
CA ILE A 73 -19.75 -9.06 -25.42
C ILE A 73 -21.20 -8.60 -25.52
N GLU A 74 -21.45 -7.65 -26.42
CA GLU A 74 -22.77 -7.10 -26.69
C GLU A 74 -23.07 -7.25 -28.18
N GLY A 75 -23.99 -8.15 -28.53
CA GLY A 75 -24.31 -8.44 -29.93
C GLY A 75 -23.11 -8.99 -30.70
N ASP A 76 -22.69 -8.27 -31.74
CA ASP A 76 -21.55 -8.59 -32.60
C ASP A 76 -20.27 -7.82 -32.22
N GLN A 77 -20.23 -7.21 -31.02
CA GLN A 77 -19.11 -6.41 -30.55
C GLN A 77 -18.52 -6.95 -29.25
N VAL A 78 -17.20 -6.80 -29.15
CA VAL A 78 -16.41 -6.99 -27.93
C VAL A 78 -16.05 -5.61 -27.39
N LEU A 79 -16.55 -5.30 -26.20
CA LEU A 79 -16.25 -4.06 -25.50
C LEU A 79 -15.14 -4.30 -24.48
N ALA A 80 -14.10 -3.49 -24.52
CA ALA A 80 -13.00 -3.52 -23.56
C ALA A 80 -12.72 -2.13 -23.00
N GLU A 81 -12.19 -2.05 -21.79
CA GLU A 81 -11.83 -0.80 -21.14
C GLU A 81 -10.36 -0.86 -20.68
N ASP A 82 -9.60 0.18 -20.99
CA ASP A 82 -8.19 0.28 -20.57
C ASP A 82 -8.04 0.88 -19.16
N PHE A 83 -6.80 0.93 -18.67
CA PHE A 83 -6.44 1.46 -17.35
C PHE A 83 -6.86 2.92 -17.13
N ASN A 84 -6.96 3.70 -18.20
CA ASN A 84 -7.37 5.10 -18.15
C ASN A 84 -8.89 5.26 -18.22
N GLY A 85 -9.64 4.16 -18.39
CA GLY A 85 -11.09 4.16 -18.55
C GLY A 85 -11.53 4.48 -19.98
N GLU A 86 -10.62 4.45 -20.95
CA GLU A 86 -11.02 4.56 -22.36
C GLU A 86 -11.67 3.26 -22.80
N ARG A 87 -12.75 3.37 -23.56
CA ARG A 87 -13.54 2.24 -24.03
C ARG A 87 -13.28 1.98 -25.49
N TYR A 88 -13.14 0.70 -25.80
CA TYR A 88 -12.86 0.18 -27.12
C TYR A 88 -13.97 -0.77 -27.51
N SER A 89 -14.36 -0.73 -28.79
CA SER A 89 -15.27 -1.69 -29.38
C SER A 89 -14.57 -2.38 -30.54
N PHE A 90 -14.55 -3.71 -30.52
CA PHE A 90 -13.99 -4.54 -31.57
C PHE A 90 -15.10 -5.38 -32.17
N ALA A 91 -15.22 -5.38 -33.49
CA ALA A 91 -16.19 -6.25 -34.16
C ALA A 91 -15.78 -7.72 -33.98
N LEU A 92 -16.73 -8.63 -33.82
CA LEU A 92 -16.43 -10.06 -33.80
C LEU A 92 -15.89 -10.56 -35.16
N ASP A 93 -16.33 -9.96 -36.27
CA ASP A 93 -15.82 -10.29 -37.61
C ASP A 93 -14.49 -9.59 -37.93
N SER A 94 -13.50 -10.42 -38.27
CA SER A 94 -12.13 -10.10 -38.71
C SER A 94 -11.99 -8.95 -39.73
N ARG A 95 -12.98 -8.72 -40.59
CA ARG A 95 -12.87 -7.78 -41.72
C ARG A 95 -12.91 -6.31 -41.30
N GLN A 96 -13.40 -6.00 -40.11
CA GLN A 96 -13.43 -4.61 -39.61
C GLN A 96 -12.24 -4.26 -38.70
N ASN A 97 -11.42 -5.25 -38.33
CA ASN A 97 -10.32 -5.10 -37.37
C ASN A 97 -8.92 -5.23 -38.00
N SER A 98 -8.83 -5.33 -39.34
CA SER A 98 -7.58 -5.59 -40.07
C SER A 98 -6.98 -4.30 -40.64
N GLY A 99 -5.95 -3.78 -39.98
CA GLY A 99 -5.05 -2.73 -40.51
C GLY A 99 -3.61 -2.94 -40.01
N PRO A 100 -2.58 -2.79 -40.87
CA PRO A 100 -1.19 -2.90 -40.46
C PRO A 100 -0.74 -1.57 -39.84
N ASP A 101 -0.08 -1.65 -38.69
CA ASP A 101 0.46 -0.54 -37.91
C ASP A 101 -0.53 0.53 -37.38
N ILE A 102 -0.53 0.65 -36.06
CA ILE A 102 -1.19 1.68 -35.25
C ILE A 102 -0.76 3.06 -35.73
N GLN A 103 -1.68 3.92 -36.20
CA GLN A 103 -1.64 5.41 -36.05
C GLN A 103 -2.90 6.16 -36.51
N SER A 104 -3.86 5.56 -37.20
CA SER A 104 -5.13 6.24 -37.47
C SER A 104 -6.20 5.78 -36.49
N PHE A 105 -6.37 6.59 -35.44
CA PHE A 105 -7.59 6.80 -34.67
C PHE A 105 -8.69 5.78 -34.96
N ALA A 106 -8.85 4.80 -34.05
CA ALA A 106 -10.16 4.19 -33.86
C ALA A 106 -11.16 5.35 -33.89
N GLN A 107 -12.11 5.32 -34.83
CA GLN A 107 -13.17 6.30 -34.85
C GLN A 107 -13.83 6.21 -33.49
N VAL A 108 -13.46 7.17 -32.62
CA VAL A 108 -14.18 7.51 -31.41
C VAL A 108 -15.47 8.10 -31.94
N GLY A 109 -16.41 7.21 -32.28
CA GLY A 109 -17.82 7.50 -32.16
C GLY A 109 -18.04 7.80 -30.70
N ARG A 110 -17.85 9.06 -30.31
CA ARG A 110 -18.35 9.59 -29.07
C ARG A 110 -19.85 9.27 -29.11
N CYS A 111 -20.31 8.33 -28.29
CA CYS A 111 -21.73 8.01 -28.17
C CYS A 111 -22.46 9.16 -27.45
N ASP A 112 -22.37 10.38 -27.99
CA ASP A 112 -23.22 11.50 -27.67
C ASP A 112 -24.48 11.35 -28.54
N GLY A 113 -25.45 10.53 -28.12
CA GLY A 113 -26.65 10.38 -28.94
C GLY A 113 -27.66 9.28 -28.65
N LEU A 114 -27.48 8.46 -27.61
CA LEU A 114 -28.58 7.57 -27.17
C LEU A 114 -29.49 8.33 -26.21
N GLN A 115 -30.45 9.06 -26.80
CA GLN A 115 -31.60 9.60 -26.09
C GLN A 115 -32.44 8.41 -25.60
N TYR A 116 -32.44 8.18 -24.29
CA TYR A 116 -33.30 7.17 -23.66
C TYR A 116 -34.78 7.53 -23.91
N PRO A 117 -35.61 6.63 -24.47
CA PRO A 117 -37.05 6.83 -24.43
C PRO A 117 -37.49 6.82 -22.96
N ASN A 118 -38.29 7.83 -22.59
CA ASN A 118 -38.83 8.06 -21.25
C ASN A 118 -39.30 6.76 -20.58
N ALA A 119 -38.49 6.22 -19.68
CA ALA A 119 -38.88 5.13 -18.80
C ALA A 119 -39.42 5.71 -17.49
N THR A 120 -40.73 5.87 -17.44
CA THR A 120 -41.49 5.98 -16.20
C THR A 120 -41.21 4.78 -15.29
N HIS A 121 -40.89 5.07 -14.02
CA HIS A 121 -40.80 4.15 -12.88
C HIS A 121 -39.77 3.00 -12.95
N GLY A 122 -38.67 3.11 -12.19
CA GLY A 122 -38.05 1.92 -11.57
C GLY A 122 -36.52 1.74 -11.56
N SER A 123 -35.69 2.59 -12.18
CA SER A 123 -34.24 2.35 -12.26
C SER A 123 -33.37 3.59 -12.03
N ARG A 124 -33.04 3.88 -10.76
CA ARG A 124 -32.06 4.92 -10.36
C ARG A 124 -30.66 4.38 -10.00
N ARG A 125 -30.46 3.05 -10.00
CA ARG A 125 -29.25 2.41 -9.43
C ARG A 125 -27.97 2.48 -10.28
N PRO A 126 -27.97 2.34 -11.62
CA PRO A 126 -26.72 2.22 -12.37
C PRO A 126 -25.98 3.56 -12.53
N ALA A 127 -26.70 4.66 -12.74
CA ALA A 127 -26.11 5.99 -12.89
C ALA A 127 -25.52 6.53 -11.57
N GLN A 128 -26.20 6.28 -10.45
CA GLN A 128 -25.68 6.62 -9.12
C GLN A 128 -24.46 5.76 -8.76
N ALA A 129 -24.48 4.46 -9.07
CA ALA A 129 -23.33 3.58 -8.85
C ALA A 129 -22.11 4.02 -9.67
N LEU A 130 -22.28 4.42 -10.93
CA LEU A 130 -21.18 4.88 -11.78
C LEU A 130 -20.60 6.24 -11.33
N ALA A 131 -21.45 7.20 -10.97
CA ALA A 131 -21.01 8.48 -10.42
C ALA A 131 -20.27 8.32 -9.07
N LEU A 132 -20.79 7.45 -8.20
CA LEU A 132 -20.17 7.08 -6.93
C LEU A 132 -18.83 6.33 -7.14
N MET A 133 -18.76 5.48 -8.17
CA MET A 133 -17.56 4.73 -8.53
C MET A 133 -16.41 5.63 -9.01
N THR A 134 -16.73 6.74 -9.66
CA THR A 134 -15.76 7.72 -10.15
C THR A 134 -15.21 8.58 -9.00
N ASP A 135 -16.03 8.84 -7.98
CA ASP A 135 -15.68 9.66 -6.82
C ASP A 135 -14.69 8.94 -5.87
N TYR A 136 -14.95 7.67 -5.50
CA TYR A 136 -14.05 6.96 -4.58
C TYR A 136 -12.66 6.66 -5.20
N ARG A 137 -12.59 6.35 -6.50
CA ARG A 137 -11.31 6.08 -7.18
C ARG A 137 -10.41 7.31 -7.17
N THR A 138 -11.00 8.50 -7.30
CA THR A 138 -10.27 9.78 -7.21
C THR A 138 -9.65 9.96 -5.82
N ILE A 139 -10.41 9.64 -4.77
CA ILE A 139 -9.93 9.68 -3.38
C ILE A 139 -8.79 8.68 -3.17
N LEU A 140 -8.95 7.44 -3.61
CA LEU A 140 -7.94 6.38 -3.50
C LEU A 140 -6.65 6.75 -4.25
N LYS A 141 -6.74 7.27 -5.48
CA LYS A 141 -5.59 7.76 -6.26
C LYS A 141 -4.86 8.87 -5.52
N ARG A 142 -5.58 9.87 -4.98
CA ARG A 142 -5.00 10.97 -4.22
C ARG A 142 -4.25 10.47 -2.99
N VAL A 143 -4.85 9.59 -2.19
CA VAL A 143 -4.19 9.02 -1.00
C VAL A 143 -3.00 8.16 -1.43
N GLY A 144 -3.15 7.34 -2.46
CA GLY A 144 -2.09 6.50 -3.01
C GLY A 144 -0.86 7.28 -3.47
N PHE A 145 -1.04 8.38 -4.22
CA PHE A 145 0.07 9.24 -4.63
C PHE A 145 0.81 9.87 -3.45
N VAL A 146 0.08 10.32 -2.42
CA VAL A 146 0.71 10.88 -1.20
C VAL A 146 1.55 9.82 -0.49
N TRP A 147 1.06 8.58 -0.38
CA TRP A 147 1.81 7.46 0.21
C TRP A 147 3.06 7.09 -0.59
N ILE A 148 2.96 7.06 -1.93
CA ILE A 148 4.12 6.83 -2.81
C ILE A 148 5.15 7.94 -2.64
N ALA A 149 4.72 9.20 -2.69
CA ALA A 149 5.62 10.34 -2.54
C ALA A 149 6.34 10.32 -1.19
N PHE A 150 5.60 10.07 -0.11
CA PHE A 150 6.18 9.92 1.23
C PHE A 150 7.22 8.81 1.28
N GLY A 151 6.90 7.62 0.76
CA GLY A 151 7.82 6.49 0.71
C GLY A 151 9.07 6.76 -0.11
N LEU A 152 8.95 7.43 -1.25
CA LEU A 152 10.10 7.80 -2.09
C LEU A 152 11.03 8.80 -1.39
N VAL A 153 10.47 9.79 -0.69
CA VAL A 153 11.26 10.75 0.10
C VAL A 153 12.02 10.03 1.22
N ASP A 154 11.38 9.10 1.92
CA ASP A 154 12.00 8.33 3.00
C ASP A 154 13.07 7.34 2.45
N ILE A 155 12.88 6.79 1.24
CA ILE A 155 13.92 6.03 0.52
C ILE A 155 15.14 6.90 0.17
N VAL A 156 14.92 8.12 -0.33
CA VAL A 156 16.03 9.05 -0.63
C VAL A 156 16.78 9.41 0.66
N PHE A 157 16.05 9.65 1.75
CA PHE A 157 16.64 9.92 3.07
C PHE A 157 17.42 8.71 3.61
N MET A 158 16.92 7.49 3.41
CA MET A 158 17.63 6.26 3.74
C MET A 158 18.95 6.14 2.99
N ILE A 159 18.95 6.34 1.66
CA ILE A 159 20.16 6.28 0.83
C ILE A 159 21.18 7.32 1.32
N TYR A 160 20.72 8.54 1.59
CA TYR A 160 21.56 9.61 2.13
C TYR A 160 22.17 9.24 3.49
N SER A 161 21.39 8.64 4.39
CA SER A 161 21.84 8.23 5.73
C SER A 161 22.91 7.13 5.64
N ILE A 162 22.68 6.12 4.80
CA ILE A 162 23.64 5.03 4.54
C ILE A 162 24.94 5.58 3.93
N ALA A 163 24.83 6.49 2.96
CA ALA A 163 26.00 7.10 2.32
C ALA A 163 26.87 7.92 3.30
N ARG A 164 26.29 8.41 4.40
CA ARG A 164 27.01 9.13 5.47
C ARG A 164 27.37 8.26 6.68
N GLY A 165 27.15 6.95 6.61
CA GLY A 165 27.40 6.02 7.72
C GLY A 165 26.53 6.28 8.96
N GLN A 166 25.38 6.94 8.79
CA GLN A 166 24.43 7.19 9.88
C GLN A 166 23.45 6.03 10.01
N SER A 167 23.07 5.72 11.25
CA SER A 167 22.05 4.72 11.55
C SER A 167 20.69 5.16 11.03
N TYR A 168 20.16 4.44 10.05
CA TYR A 168 18.81 4.64 9.54
C TYR A 168 17.84 3.62 10.16
N SER A 169 16.70 4.09 10.66
CA SER A 169 15.64 3.24 11.21
C SER A 169 14.27 3.77 10.81
N SER A 170 13.80 3.39 9.62
CA SER A 170 12.37 3.48 9.27
C SER A 170 11.94 2.30 8.42
N SER A 171 10.90 1.61 8.90
CA SER A 171 10.31 0.41 8.28
C SER A 171 9.27 0.74 7.20
N PHE A 172 9.00 2.02 6.95
CA PHE A 172 7.85 2.46 6.14
C PHE A 172 8.14 2.57 4.64
N ASN A 173 9.41 2.62 4.22
CA ASN A 173 9.84 2.90 2.84
C ASN A 173 9.17 2.07 1.74
N LEU A 174 9.45 0.77 1.69
CA LEU A 174 8.95 -0.09 0.61
C LEU A 174 7.46 -0.39 0.80
N PHE A 175 7.03 -0.48 2.05
CA PHE A 175 5.64 -0.75 2.40
C PHE A 175 4.71 0.37 1.91
N THR A 176 5.09 1.63 2.14
CA THR A 176 4.27 2.79 1.76
C THR A 176 4.12 2.92 0.25
N VAL A 177 5.19 2.67 -0.51
CA VAL A 177 5.16 2.67 -1.98
C VAL A 177 4.26 1.54 -2.52
N ALA A 178 4.43 0.32 -2.02
CA ALA A 178 3.65 -0.84 -2.48
C ALA A 178 2.15 -0.65 -2.21
N VAL A 179 1.81 -0.25 -0.99
CA VAL A 179 0.42 0.04 -0.60
C VAL A 179 -0.15 1.21 -1.39
N GLY A 180 0.62 2.27 -1.59
CA GLY A 180 0.22 3.41 -2.39
C GLY A 180 -0.11 3.03 -3.83
N ALA A 181 0.69 2.15 -4.45
CA ALA A 181 0.41 1.61 -5.78
C ALA A 181 -0.91 0.82 -5.83
N PHE A 182 -1.20 0.00 -4.82
CA PHE A 182 -2.49 -0.70 -4.75
C PHE A 182 -3.69 0.24 -4.53
N LEU A 183 -3.50 1.34 -3.80
CA LEU A 183 -4.54 2.37 -3.67
C LEU A 183 -4.77 3.09 -5.00
N VAL A 184 -3.71 3.43 -5.75
CA VAL A 184 -3.83 4.02 -7.09
C VAL A 184 -4.59 3.08 -8.05
N ARG A 185 -4.42 1.76 -7.92
CA ARG A 185 -5.17 0.73 -8.64
C ARG A 185 -6.65 0.62 -8.23
N GLY A 186 -7.11 1.38 -7.24
CA GLY A 186 -8.50 1.35 -6.78
C GLY A 186 -8.83 0.15 -5.89
N SER A 187 -7.83 -0.54 -5.33
CA SER A 187 -8.06 -1.75 -4.54
C SER A 187 -8.78 -1.44 -3.22
N LEU A 188 -10.01 -1.94 -3.10
CA LEU A 188 -10.80 -1.86 -1.86
C LEU A 188 -10.26 -2.80 -0.77
N GLY A 189 -9.53 -3.85 -1.17
CA GLY A 189 -8.75 -4.71 -0.27
C GLY A 189 -7.61 -3.94 0.39
N ALA A 190 -6.77 -3.28 -0.42
CA ALA A 190 -5.71 -2.42 0.09
C ALA A 190 -6.27 -1.27 0.94
N THR A 191 -7.38 -0.67 0.53
CA THR A 191 -8.09 0.33 1.34
C THR A 191 -8.45 -0.20 2.73
N THR A 192 -8.95 -1.42 2.82
CA THR A 192 -9.29 -2.05 4.11
C THR A 192 -8.04 -2.22 4.98
N LEU A 193 -6.95 -2.70 4.40
CA LEU A 193 -5.66 -2.85 5.08
C LEU A 193 -5.13 -1.50 5.59
N VAL A 194 -5.15 -0.46 4.74
CA VAL A 194 -4.64 0.88 5.10
C VAL A 194 -5.47 1.53 6.18
N VAL A 195 -6.80 1.42 6.13
CA VAL A 195 -7.68 1.92 7.20
C VAL A 195 -7.38 1.21 8.51
N TRP A 196 -7.17 -0.10 8.48
CA TRP A 196 -6.86 -0.89 9.66
C TRP A 196 -5.49 -0.51 10.25
N LEU A 197 -4.44 -0.48 9.42
CA LEU A 197 -3.09 -0.12 9.83
C LEU A 197 -2.98 1.33 10.28
N SER A 198 -3.68 2.26 9.64
CA SER A 198 -3.69 3.66 10.08
C SER A 198 -4.33 3.81 11.45
N ALA A 199 -5.41 3.06 11.73
CA ALA A 199 -6.06 3.08 13.04
C ALA A 199 -5.17 2.47 14.14
N PHE A 200 -4.53 1.33 13.84
CA PHE A 200 -3.54 0.72 14.73
C PHE A 200 -2.38 1.68 15.01
N ALA A 201 -1.75 2.20 13.95
CA ALA A 201 -0.60 3.09 14.06
C ALA A 201 -0.94 4.39 14.79
N LEU A 202 -2.08 5.04 14.51
CA LEU A 202 -2.52 6.23 15.25
C LEU A 202 -2.65 5.95 16.74
N ALA A 203 -3.32 4.86 17.11
CA ALA A 203 -3.48 4.46 18.50
C ALA A 203 -2.11 4.21 19.16
N SER A 204 -1.20 3.52 18.46
CA SER A 204 0.15 3.24 18.96
C SER A 204 1.02 4.48 19.09
N PHE A 205 1.07 5.37 18.10
CA PHE A 205 1.88 6.59 18.15
C PHE A 205 1.35 7.57 19.21
N ILE A 206 0.04 7.75 19.32
CA ILE A 206 -0.56 8.58 20.38
C ILE A 206 -0.28 7.98 21.76
N GLY A 207 -0.47 6.67 21.92
CA GLY A 207 -0.17 5.98 23.17
C GLY A 207 1.31 6.09 23.56
N PHE A 208 2.22 5.96 22.59
CA PHE A 208 3.64 6.12 22.81
C PHE A 208 3.97 7.56 23.24
N LEU A 209 3.43 8.58 22.56
CA LEU A 209 3.61 9.98 22.95
C LEU A 209 3.15 10.27 24.37
N LEU A 210 2.03 9.67 24.80
CA LEU A 210 1.51 9.84 26.16
C LEU A 210 2.38 9.13 27.21
N THR A 211 3.01 8.01 26.84
CA THR A 211 3.84 7.21 27.76
C THR A 211 5.32 7.59 27.70
N PHE A 212 5.76 8.32 26.69
CA PHE A 212 7.13 8.72 26.45
C PHE A 212 7.80 9.43 27.64
N PRO A 213 7.13 10.38 28.35
CA PRO A 213 7.71 11.02 29.53
C PRO A 213 7.99 10.07 30.72
N PHE A 214 7.40 8.87 30.72
CA PHE A 214 7.66 7.84 31.73
C PHE A 214 8.77 6.87 31.32
N LEU A 215 9.07 6.79 30.02
CA LEU A 215 10.13 5.93 29.49
C LEU A 215 11.50 6.59 29.56
N GLN A 216 11.58 7.91 29.40
CA GLN A 216 12.82 8.67 29.50
C GLN A 216 12.69 9.81 30.53
N PRO A 217 13.77 10.11 31.27
CA PRO A 217 13.78 11.27 32.16
C PRO A 217 13.57 12.56 31.34
N VAL A 218 12.61 13.38 31.75
CA VAL A 218 12.31 14.67 31.09
C VAL A 218 13.56 15.56 31.01
N GLU A 219 14.45 15.47 31.98
CA GLU A 219 15.71 16.22 31.99
C GLU A 219 16.66 15.83 30.85
N LEU A 220 16.71 14.53 30.48
CA LEU A 220 17.52 14.07 29.35
C LEU A 220 16.95 14.61 28.04
N LEU A 221 15.63 14.62 27.88
CA LEU A 221 14.95 15.20 26.72
C LEU A 221 15.23 16.70 26.58
N LEU A 222 15.20 17.43 27.71
CA LEU A 222 15.53 18.85 27.74
C LEU A 222 17.01 19.09 27.40
N ALA A 223 17.91 18.23 27.89
CA ALA A 223 19.32 18.29 27.52
C ALA A 223 19.52 18.02 26.02
N GLU A 224 18.85 17.03 25.44
CA GLU A 224 18.91 16.73 23.99
C GLU A 224 18.34 17.88 23.15
N ALA A 225 17.23 18.48 23.58
CA ALA A 225 16.64 19.63 22.91
C ALA A 225 17.53 20.88 22.97
N LYS A 226 18.21 21.10 24.11
CA LYS A 226 19.14 22.23 24.29
C LYS A 226 20.43 22.05 23.50
N LEU A 227 21.01 20.85 23.53
CA LEU A 227 22.31 20.55 22.93
C LEU A 227 22.22 20.24 21.44
N ASN A 228 21.08 19.72 20.97
CA ASN A 228 20.83 19.44 19.56
C ASN A 228 19.43 19.93 19.14
N PRO A 229 19.21 21.25 19.08
CA PRO A 229 17.90 21.83 18.78
C PRO A 229 17.43 21.48 17.36
N GLY A 230 18.35 21.37 16.40
CA GLY A 230 18.04 21.01 15.01
C GLY A 230 17.48 19.60 14.89
N ALA A 231 18.21 18.60 15.40
CA ALA A 231 17.76 17.21 15.31
C ALA A 231 16.47 16.97 16.10
N SER A 232 16.37 17.54 17.31
CA SER A 232 15.16 17.47 18.13
C SER A 232 13.95 18.07 17.40
N THR A 233 14.12 19.25 16.79
CA THR A 233 13.04 19.91 16.02
C THR A 233 12.60 19.05 14.84
N VAL A 234 13.54 18.51 14.06
CA VAL A 234 13.24 17.64 12.92
C VAL A 234 12.50 16.38 13.36
N ALA A 235 12.91 15.74 14.45
CA ALA A 235 12.25 14.54 14.98
C ALA A 235 10.78 14.80 15.36
N TRP A 236 10.50 15.92 16.05
CA TRP A 236 9.14 16.31 16.40
C TRP A 236 8.28 16.67 15.17
N LEU A 237 8.85 17.42 14.22
CA LEU A 237 8.15 17.74 12.96
C LEU A 237 7.81 16.48 12.16
N MET A 238 8.74 15.53 12.08
CA MET A 238 8.50 14.24 11.41
C MET A 238 7.41 13.43 12.11
N THR A 239 7.41 13.39 13.44
CA THR A 239 6.38 12.70 14.22
C THR A 239 5.00 13.31 13.98
N ILE A 240 4.90 14.64 13.99
CA ILE A 240 3.65 15.36 13.69
C ILE A 240 3.21 15.10 12.25
N ALA A 241 4.14 15.13 11.28
CA ALA A 241 3.84 14.89 9.88
C ALA A 241 3.29 13.46 9.66
N VAL A 242 3.87 12.44 10.30
CA VAL A 242 3.39 11.05 10.25
C VAL A 242 1.99 10.94 10.85
N LEU A 243 1.74 11.52 12.02
CA LEU A 243 0.40 11.52 12.63
C LEU A 243 -0.63 12.22 11.75
N ALA A 244 -0.28 13.35 11.16
CA ALA A 244 -1.14 14.08 10.23
C ALA A 244 -1.45 13.25 8.98
N LEU A 245 -0.43 12.60 8.40
CA LEU A 245 -0.58 11.72 7.23
C LEU A 245 -1.50 10.54 7.54
N LEU A 246 -1.29 9.85 8.67
CA LEU A 246 -2.12 8.73 9.09
C LEU A 246 -3.57 9.15 9.37
N GLY A 247 -3.76 10.26 10.11
CA GLY A 247 -5.08 10.80 10.43
C GLY A 247 -5.85 11.26 9.18
N TRP A 248 -5.17 11.97 8.28
CA TRP A 248 -5.73 12.39 6.99
C TRP A 248 -6.08 11.20 6.12
N SER A 249 -5.19 10.21 5.98
CA SER A 249 -5.43 9.00 5.19
C SER A 249 -6.63 8.22 5.72
N TYR A 250 -6.69 8.02 7.04
CA TYR A 250 -7.81 7.36 7.70
C TYR A 250 -9.13 8.09 7.43
N LYS A 251 -9.14 9.43 7.51
CA LYS A 251 -10.32 10.25 7.21
C LYS A 251 -10.77 10.10 5.75
N GLN A 252 -9.84 10.16 4.81
CA GLN A 252 -10.15 10.07 3.38
C GLN A 252 -10.68 8.69 2.97
N LEU A 253 -10.03 7.62 3.43
CA LEU A 253 -10.42 6.24 3.11
C LEU A 253 -11.69 5.78 3.84
N ARG A 254 -12.21 6.61 4.76
CA ARG A 254 -13.50 6.43 5.42
C ARG A 254 -14.53 7.49 5.03
N SER A 255 -14.28 8.26 3.98
CA SER A 255 -15.28 9.14 3.38
C SER A 255 -16.47 8.33 2.86
N THR A 256 -17.63 8.97 2.76
CA THR A 256 -18.88 8.34 2.30
C THR A 256 -18.73 7.60 0.97
N PRO A 257 -18.11 8.17 -0.09
CA PRO A 257 -17.97 7.47 -1.37
C PRO A 257 -17.16 6.18 -1.25
N VAL A 258 -16.11 6.17 -0.43
CA VAL A 258 -15.26 4.99 -0.21
C VAL A 258 -15.99 3.95 0.63
N LEU A 259 -16.73 4.35 1.66
CA LEU A 259 -17.49 3.41 2.49
C LEU A 259 -18.62 2.74 1.69
N GLU A 260 -19.30 3.49 0.82
CA GLU A 260 -20.34 2.92 -0.03
C GLU A 260 -19.76 1.96 -1.08
N ALA A 261 -18.64 2.31 -1.71
CA ALA A 261 -17.93 1.40 -2.62
C ALA A 261 -17.47 0.11 -1.90
N ARG A 262 -16.95 0.23 -0.68
CA ARG A 262 -16.56 -0.93 0.15
C ARG A 262 -17.77 -1.80 0.53
N LYS A 263 -18.91 -1.17 0.83
CA LYS A 263 -20.16 -1.89 1.13
C LYS A 263 -20.66 -2.66 -0.11
N ALA A 264 -20.59 -2.04 -1.29
CA ALA A 264 -20.95 -2.69 -2.55
C ALA A 264 -20.03 -3.89 -2.88
N ASP A 265 -18.75 -3.81 -2.51
CA ASP A 265 -17.76 -4.90 -2.63
C ASP A 265 -17.85 -5.94 -1.49
N GLY A 266 -18.90 -5.88 -0.65
CA GLY A 266 -19.10 -6.83 0.45
C GLY A 266 -18.12 -6.69 1.63
N ARG A 267 -17.37 -5.60 1.72
CA ARG A 267 -16.39 -5.37 2.79
C ARG A 267 -16.98 -4.63 3.98
N SER A 268 -16.39 -4.87 5.16
CA SER A 268 -16.78 -4.19 6.39
C SER A 268 -16.51 -2.68 6.34
N THR A 269 -17.53 -1.88 6.66
CA THR A 269 -17.47 -0.42 6.81
C THR A 269 -17.37 0.02 8.28
N ALA A 270 -17.43 -0.94 9.20
CA ALA A 270 -17.37 -0.67 10.64
C ALA A 270 -16.06 0.03 11.01
N MET A 271 -16.07 0.76 12.13
CA MET A 271 -14.85 1.29 12.71
C MET A 271 -13.93 0.13 13.12
N PRO A 272 -12.62 0.16 12.82
CA PRO A 272 -11.69 -0.93 13.12
C PRO A 272 -11.33 -0.94 14.61
N LYS A 273 -12.29 -1.23 15.48
CA LYS A 273 -12.11 -1.24 16.95
C LYS A 273 -11.01 -2.21 17.39
N ILE A 274 -10.90 -3.35 16.71
CA ILE A 274 -9.85 -4.34 16.98
C ILE A 274 -8.45 -3.74 16.71
N ALA A 275 -8.28 -2.99 15.61
CA ALA A 275 -7.00 -2.35 15.30
C ALA A 275 -6.60 -1.34 16.39
N ILE A 276 -7.55 -0.53 16.84
CA ILE A 276 -7.34 0.46 17.91
C ILE A 276 -6.98 -0.26 19.22
N GLY A 277 -7.75 -1.28 19.60
CA GLY A 277 -7.50 -2.07 20.80
C GLY A 277 -6.12 -2.74 20.79
N LEU A 278 -5.72 -3.32 19.65
CA LEU A 278 -4.39 -3.90 19.46
C LEU A 278 -3.30 -2.83 19.53
N GLY A 279 -3.52 -1.64 18.98
CA GLY A 279 -2.56 -0.53 19.04
C GLY A 279 -2.30 -0.07 20.48
N ILE A 280 -3.34 0.02 21.30
CA ILE A 280 -3.24 0.34 22.73
C ILE A 280 -2.55 -0.79 23.49
N ALA A 281 -2.98 -2.04 23.28
CA ALA A 281 -2.39 -3.21 23.94
C ALA A 281 -0.90 -3.36 23.61
N PHE A 282 -0.52 -3.08 22.35
CA PHE A 282 0.87 -3.09 21.90
C PHE A 282 1.72 -2.06 22.65
N VAL A 283 1.22 -0.82 22.83
CA VAL A 283 1.92 0.20 23.61
C VAL A 283 2.05 -0.23 25.07
N ALA A 284 0.98 -0.71 25.70
CA ALA A 284 1.02 -1.16 27.09
C ALA A 284 2.04 -2.29 27.30
N PHE A 285 2.07 -3.26 26.37
CA PHE A 285 3.04 -4.34 26.36
C PHE A 285 4.48 -3.83 26.21
N LEU A 286 4.76 -2.97 25.22
CA LEU A 286 6.10 -2.41 25.02
C LEU A 286 6.57 -1.56 26.19
N VAL A 287 5.72 -0.68 26.72
CA VAL A 287 6.06 0.17 27.88
C VAL A 287 6.38 -0.70 29.10
N THR A 288 5.62 -1.78 29.30
CA THR A 288 5.88 -2.73 30.39
C THR A 288 7.25 -3.39 30.22
N ILE A 289 7.56 -3.94 29.04
CA ILE A 289 8.86 -4.58 28.77
C ILE A 289 10.02 -3.59 28.92
N ILE A 290 9.90 -2.41 28.31
CA ILE A 290 10.94 -1.38 28.36
C ILE A 290 11.15 -0.94 29.82
N SER A 291 10.09 -0.69 30.58
CA SER A 291 10.21 -0.28 31.98
C SER A 291 10.82 -1.38 32.85
N MET A 292 10.38 -2.63 32.69
CA MET A 292 10.97 -3.78 33.41
C MET A 292 12.45 -3.93 33.12
N THR A 293 12.88 -3.60 31.90
CA THR A 293 14.28 -3.80 31.53
C THR A 293 15.18 -2.61 31.88
N LEU A 294 14.74 -1.38 31.58
CA LEU A 294 15.52 -0.17 31.85
C LEU A 294 15.58 0.18 33.33
N HIS A 295 14.54 -0.15 34.11
CA HIS A 295 14.51 0.08 35.57
C HIS A 295 14.74 -1.19 36.39
N GLY A 296 14.98 -2.34 35.75
CA GLY A 296 15.28 -3.60 36.40
C GLY A 296 16.73 -3.70 36.90
N ALA A 297 17.08 -4.88 37.42
CA ALA A 297 18.44 -5.16 37.93
C ALA A 297 19.54 -4.90 36.89
N VAL A 298 19.25 -5.18 35.61
CA VAL A 298 20.13 -4.92 34.46
C VAL A 298 20.41 -3.42 34.31
N GLY A 299 19.37 -2.59 34.31
CA GLY A 299 19.50 -1.14 34.19
C GLY A 299 20.29 -0.53 35.36
N THR A 300 20.03 -0.98 36.59
CA THR A 300 20.77 -0.53 37.77
C THR A 300 22.26 -0.89 37.68
N LYS A 301 22.59 -2.13 37.24
CA LYS A 301 23.99 -2.55 37.05
C LYS A 301 24.68 -1.75 35.95
N ALA A 302 23.99 -1.47 34.84
CA ALA A 302 24.51 -0.64 33.76
C ALA A 302 24.84 0.78 34.23
N VAL A 303 23.93 1.40 34.98
CA VAL A 303 24.14 2.74 35.57
C VAL A 303 25.31 2.76 36.53
N GLU A 304 25.47 1.73 37.37
CA GLU A 304 26.58 1.65 38.32
C GLU A 304 27.94 1.55 37.59
N LEU A 305 28.03 0.70 36.57
CA LEU A 305 29.24 0.58 35.74
C LEU A 305 29.55 1.89 34.99
N ALA A 306 28.54 2.59 34.50
CA ALA A 306 28.73 3.89 33.84
C ALA A 306 29.18 4.96 34.83
N ARG A 307 28.62 4.96 36.04
CA ARG A 307 29.00 5.88 37.13
C ARG A 307 30.42 5.65 37.60
N GLN A 308 30.90 4.41 37.66
CA GLN A 308 32.30 4.12 37.97
C GLN A 308 33.27 4.70 36.92
N LYS A 309 32.85 4.79 35.65
CA LYS A 309 33.68 5.35 34.57
C LYS A 309 33.72 6.89 34.56
N LEU A 310 32.60 7.56 34.84
CA LEU A 310 32.47 9.02 34.67
C LEU A 310 32.29 9.82 35.98
N GLY A 311 32.03 9.16 37.10
CA GLY A 311 31.88 9.79 38.41
C GLY A 311 30.51 10.44 38.68
N PRO A 312 30.35 11.18 39.79
CA PRO A 312 29.07 11.70 40.24
C PRO A 312 28.59 12.97 39.51
N GLY A 313 29.40 13.55 38.61
CA GLY A 313 29.09 14.81 37.92
C GLY A 313 28.00 14.72 36.84
N TYR A 314 27.47 13.52 36.59
CA TYR A 314 26.44 13.25 35.59
C TYR A 314 25.22 12.58 36.21
N LYS A 315 24.06 12.83 35.60
CA LYS A 315 22.88 11.99 35.76
C LYS A 315 22.94 10.86 34.73
N TYR A 316 22.40 9.71 35.08
CA TYR A 316 22.53 8.48 34.28
C TYR A 316 21.17 7.91 33.94
N SER A 317 20.99 7.48 32.70
CA SER A 317 19.78 6.80 32.24
C SER A 317 20.12 5.77 31.18
N THR A 318 19.74 4.52 31.41
CA THR A 318 19.93 3.43 30.46
C THR A 318 19.09 3.67 29.21
N GLN A 319 19.71 3.61 28.03
CA GLN A 319 19.05 3.87 26.74
C GLN A 319 18.71 2.60 25.98
N SER A 320 19.63 1.64 26.02
CA SER A 320 19.45 0.34 25.38
C SER A 320 20.27 -0.71 26.10
N PHE A 321 19.89 -1.96 25.88
CA PHE A 321 20.63 -3.13 26.31
C PHE A 321 20.53 -4.21 25.23
N SER A 322 21.51 -5.09 25.20
CA SER A 322 21.54 -6.30 24.40
C SER A 322 22.15 -7.39 25.27
N SER A 323 21.47 -8.52 25.37
CA SER A 323 21.97 -9.69 26.09
C SER A 323 22.00 -10.88 25.14
N GLY A 324 23.14 -11.55 25.06
CA GLY A 324 23.35 -12.69 24.18
C GLY A 324 24.60 -13.47 24.55
N GLY A 325 24.50 -14.80 24.60
CA GLY A 325 25.65 -15.68 24.83
C GLY A 325 26.35 -15.49 26.19
N GLY A 326 25.61 -15.10 27.24
CA GLY A 326 26.17 -14.88 28.58
C GLY A 326 26.87 -13.51 28.77
N HIS A 327 26.90 -12.68 27.73
CA HIS A 327 27.38 -11.31 27.79
C HIS A 327 26.21 -10.33 27.66
N THR A 328 26.19 -9.35 28.56
CA THR A 328 25.22 -8.25 28.51
C THR A 328 25.98 -6.96 28.24
N SER A 329 25.54 -6.25 27.21
CA SER A 329 26.03 -4.93 26.82
C SER A 329 24.89 -3.92 26.94
N ALA A 330 25.17 -2.72 27.42
CA ALA A 330 24.19 -1.66 27.53
C ALA A 330 24.81 -0.30 27.19
N ILE A 331 23.97 0.62 26.71
CA ILE A 331 24.34 2.01 26.48
C ILE A 331 23.62 2.86 27.53
N VAL A 332 24.40 3.62 28.30
CA VAL A 332 23.90 4.54 29.32
C VAL A 332 24.17 5.97 28.89
N ALA A 333 23.13 6.80 28.84
CA ALA A 333 23.29 8.24 28.69
C ALA A 333 23.73 8.83 30.02
N ALA A 334 24.92 9.42 30.04
CA ALA A 334 25.43 10.27 31.11
C ALA A 334 25.27 11.73 30.67
N TYR A 335 24.47 12.50 31.40
CA TYR A 335 24.08 13.83 30.97
C TYR A 335 24.13 14.85 32.11
N ASN A 336 24.41 16.10 31.75
CA ASN A 336 24.30 17.27 32.58
C ASN A 336 23.76 18.44 31.74
N ASN A 337 23.86 19.68 32.22
CA ASN A 337 23.32 20.84 31.51
C ASN A 337 24.12 21.26 30.27
N ASP A 338 25.31 20.69 30.06
CA ASP A 338 26.32 21.16 29.10
C ASP A 338 26.69 20.10 28.05
N GLU A 339 26.56 18.80 28.37
CA GLU A 339 26.83 17.71 27.43
C GLU A 339 26.03 16.43 27.75
N ILE A 340 25.93 15.57 26.73
CA ILE A 340 25.41 14.21 26.83
C ILE A 340 26.48 13.25 26.28
N LYS A 341 26.80 12.21 27.05
CA LYS A 341 27.74 11.14 26.68
C LYS A 341 27.01 9.81 26.70
N TYR A 342 27.11 9.05 25.62
CA TYR A 342 26.61 7.68 25.57
C TYR A 342 27.76 6.73 25.93
N VAL A 343 27.68 6.11 27.10
CA VAL A 343 28.71 5.24 27.66
C VAL A 343 28.33 3.78 27.41
N PRO A 344 29.09 3.04 26.58
CA PRO A 344 28.93 1.60 26.49
C PRO A 344 29.50 0.92 27.74
N VAL A 345 28.73 0.00 28.30
CA VAL A 345 29.09 -0.81 29.47
C VAL A 345 28.79 -2.27 29.17
N GLU A 346 29.70 -3.15 29.56
CA GLU A 346 29.61 -4.58 29.27
C GLU A 346 30.00 -5.38 30.50
N TRP A 347 29.30 -6.48 30.73
CA TRP A 347 29.61 -7.43 31.80
C TRP A 347 29.13 -8.84 31.42
N SER A 348 29.78 -9.84 31.99
CA SER A 348 29.26 -11.21 32.02
C SER A 348 28.29 -11.38 33.19
N GLU A 349 27.22 -12.14 32.97
CA GLU A 349 26.35 -12.58 34.08
C GLU A 349 27.06 -13.56 35.01
#